data_AF-A0A238V9A7-F1
#
_entry.id   AF-A0A238V9A7-F1
#
_cell.length_a   1.000
_cell.length_b   1.000
_cell.length_c   1.000
_cell.angle_alpha   90.00
_cell.angle_beta   90.00
_cell.angle_gamma   90.00
#
_symmetry.space_group_name_H-M   'P 1'
#
loop_
_entity.id
_entity.type
_entity.pdbx_description
1 polymer ?
#
loop_
_entity_poly.entity_id
_entity_poly.type
_entity_poly.pdbx_seq_one_letter_code
_entity_poly.pdbx_strand_id
1 'polypeptide(L)'
;MTTEFWIEKGWGESIDNATVEDVKFAIEEIIRIEDEYGTFWVGHTEKEYVLKIHKNLDLFFIYGKNQDKQMQIKLGNWDEFVHFFKRYYAKDFVGLKKEIKLILLSNSRLDMETKLED
;
A
#
# COMPACT_ATOMS: atom_id res chain seq x y z
N MET A 1 -11.27 -16.43 -17.07
CA MET A 1 -10.27 -16.40 -15.98
C MET A 1 -10.89 -15.59 -14.86
N THR A 2 -10.78 -16.03 -13.62
CA THR A 2 -11.24 -15.24 -12.47
C THR A 2 -10.13 -14.26 -12.10
N THR A 3 -10.44 -12.96 -12.00
CA THR A 3 -9.49 -11.94 -11.55
C THR A 3 -8.97 -12.30 -10.15
N GLU A 4 -7.67 -12.55 -10.01
CA GLU A 4 -7.06 -12.79 -8.71
C GLU A 4 -6.61 -11.48 -8.04
N PHE A 5 -5.88 -10.66 -8.80
CA PHE A 5 -5.41 -9.35 -8.40
C PHE A 5 -6.00 -8.27 -9.30
N TRP A 6 -6.32 -7.13 -8.72
CA TRP A 6 -6.84 -5.98 -9.45
C TRP A 6 -6.11 -4.70 -9.02
N ILE A 7 -6.03 -3.74 -9.94
CA ILE A 7 -5.62 -2.37 -9.66
C ILE A 7 -6.80 -1.45 -10.00
N GLU A 8 -7.10 -0.51 -9.12
CA GLU A 8 -7.99 0.62 -9.41
C GLU A 8 -7.20 1.91 -9.22
N LYS A 9 -7.21 2.78 -10.23
CA LYS A 9 -6.52 4.05 -10.22
C LYS A 9 -7.54 5.16 -10.00
N GLY A 10 -7.25 6.08 -9.08
CA GLY A 10 -8.12 7.23 -8.76
C GLY A 10 -8.34 8.19 -9.93
N TRP A 11 -7.57 8.05 -11.00
CA TRP A 11 -7.72 8.81 -12.25
C TRP A 11 -8.52 8.07 -13.34
N GLY A 12 -9.27 7.02 -12.99
CA GLY A 12 -10.34 6.47 -13.84
C GLY A 12 -10.02 5.20 -14.62
N GLU A 13 -8.92 4.52 -14.30
CA GLU A 13 -8.52 3.28 -14.96
C GLU A 13 -8.51 2.11 -13.98
N SER A 14 -8.88 0.91 -14.46
CA SER A 14 -8.81 -0.33 -13.69
C SER A 14 -8.17 -1.43 -14.51
N ILE A 15 -7.45 -2.33 -13.83
CA ILE A 15 -6.71 -3.44 -14.44
C ILE A 15 -7.11 -4.73 -13.72
N ASP A 16 -7.70 -5.66 -14.45
CA ASP A 16 -7.97 -7.02 -14.01
C ASP A 16 -6.75 -7.93 -14.25
N ASN A 17 -6.55 -8.92 -13.38
CA ASN A 17 -5.40 -9.84 -13.41
C ASN A 17 -4.06 -9.08 -13.38
N ALA A 18 -4.04 -7.99 -12.62
CA ALA A 18 -2.90 -7.10 -12.54
C ALA A 18 -1.65 -7.85 -12.05
N THR A 19 -0.51 -7.45 -12.58
CA THR A 19 0.82 -7.95 -12.24
C THR A 19 1.60 -6.91 -11.44
N VAL A 20 2.76 -7.31 -10.92
CA VAL A 20 3.69 -6.36 -10.28
C VAL A 20 4.22 -5.31 -11.26
N GLU A 21 4.23 -5.60 -12.57
CA GLU A 21 4.65 -4.63 -13.59
C GLU A 21 3.59 -3.54 -13.76
N ASP A 22 2.30 -3.90 -13.76
CA ASP A 22 1.19 -2.94 -13.80
C ASP A 22 1.23 -1.96 -12.62
N VAL A 23 1.64 -2.44 -11.44
CA VAL A 23 1.85 -1.57 -10.28
C VAL A 23 3.01 -0.61 -10.47
N LYS A 24 4.12 -1.04 -11.07
CA LYS A 24 5.22 -0.12 -11.38
C LYS A 24 4.76 0.99 -12.32
N PHE A 25 3.98 0.65 -13.34
CA PHE A 25 3.38 1.64 -14.23
C PHE A 25 2.45 2.59 -13.46
N ALA A 26 1.58 2.07 -12.58
CA ALA A 26 0.72 2.90 -11.74
C ALA A 26 1.50 3.85 -10.82
N ILE A 27 2.66 3.42 -10.30
CA ILE A 27 3.59 4.27 -9.54
C ILE A 27 4.20 5.36 -10.43
N GLU A 28 4.63 5.02 -11.64
CA GLU A 28 5.16 6.03 -12.57
C GLU A 28 4.09 7.07 -12.96
N GLU A 29 2.84 6.65 -13.09
CA GLU A 29 1.71 7.53 -13.41
C GLU A 29 1.34 8.45 -12.24
N ILE A 30 1.13 7.92 -11.03
CA ILE A 30 0.76 8.72 -9.85
C ILE A 30 1.82 9.77 -9.49
N ILE A 31 3.09 9.54 -9.85
CA ILE A 31 4.16 10.55 -9.72
C ILE A 31 3.93 11.73 -10.66
N ARG A 32 3.40 11.50 -11.86
CA ARG A 32 3.28 12.48 -12.95
C ARG A 32 1.94 13.20 -12.99
N ILE A 33 0.87 12.64 -12.42
CA ILE A 33 -0.42 13.33 -12.36
C ILE A 33 -0.29 14.63 -11.57
N GLU A 34 -1.02 15.68 -11.96
CA GLU A 34 -0.95 16.96 -11.24
C GLU A 34 -1.63 16.88 -9.86
N ASP A 35 -2.66 16.05 -9.74
CA ASP A 35 -3.44 15.87 -8.51
C ASP A 35 -2.55 15.42 -7.33
N GLU A 36 -2.49 16.25 -6.29
CA GLU A 36 -1.77 15.99 -5.04
C GLU A 36 -2.40 14.86 -4.22
N TYR A 37 -3.69 14.60 -4.44
CA TYR A 37 -4.47 13.53 -3.80
C TYR A 37 -4.50 12.24 -4.61
N GLY A 38 -3.64 12.15 -5.63
CA GLY A 38 -3.37 10.96 -6.40
C GLY A 38 -3.39 9.69 -5.54
N THR A 39 -4.25 8.75 -5.92
CA THR A 39 -4.44 7.50 -5.19
C THR A 39 -4.62 6.34 -6.16
N PHE A 40 -4.08 5.18 -5.82
CA PHE A 40 -4.51 3.92 -6.44
C PHE A 40 -4.57 2.80 -5.40
N TRP A 41 -5.31 1.74 -5.74
CA TRP A 41 -5.58 0.58 -4.92
C TRP A 41 -5.13 -0.68 -5.64
N VAL A 42 -4.61 -1.65 -4.88
CA VAL A 42 -4.25 -2.99 -5.35
C VAL A 42 -4.89 -4.00 -4.42
N GLY A 43 -5.81 -4.81 -4.93
CA GLY A 43 -6.57 -5.76 -4.12
C GLY A 43 -6.46 -7.21 -4.59
N HIS A 44 -6.83 -8.13 -3.69
CA HIS A 44 -6.92 -9.56 -3.96
C HIS A 44 -8.37 -10.02 -3.77
N THR A 45 -8.96 -10.57 -4.83
CA THR A 45 -10.41 -10.87 -4.89
C THR A 45 -10.91 -11.77 -3.76
N GLU A 46 -10.13 -12.75 -3.32
CA GLU A 46 -10.59 -13.70 -2.29
C GLU A 46 -10.26 -13.31 -0.84
N LYS A 47 -9.25 -12.46 -0.61
CA LYS A 47 -8.67 -12.27 0.74
C LYS A 47 -9.09 -10.96 1.41
N GLU A 48 -9.89 -10.15 0.71
CA GLU A 48 -10.35 -8.82 1.15
C GLU A 48 -9.21 -7.92 1.66
N TYR A 49 -7.97 -8.17 1.23
CA TYR A 49 -6.83 -7.30 1.51
C TYR A 49 -6.69 -6.31 0.37
N VAL A 50 -6.36 -5.07 0.71
CA VAL A 50 -6.12 -4.01 -0.25
C VAL A 50 -4.93 -3.19 0.22
N LEU A 51 -3.96 -2.96 -0.68
CA LEU A 51 -2.97 -1.92 -0.54
C LEU A 51 -3.49 -0.66 -1.21
N LYS A 52 -3.57 0.44 -0.47
CA LYS A 52 -3.92 1.77 -1.00
C LYS A 52 -2.72 2.70 -0.86
N ILE A 53 -2.41 3.40 -1.94
CA ILE A 53 -1.20 4.20 -2.07
C ILE A 53 -1.61 5.63 -2.36
N HIS A 54 -1.01 6.58 -1.66
CA HIS A 54 -1.17 8.01 -1.91
C HIS A 54 0.11 8.59 -2.51
N LYS A 55 -0.04 9.61 -3.36
CA LYS A 55 1.06 10.33 -4.02
C LYS A 55 2.08 10.89 -3.04
N ASN A 56 1.62 11.24 -1.84
CA ASN A 56 2.45 11.75 -0.77
C ASN A 56 3.30 10.66 -0.06
N LEU A 57 3.40 9.44 -0.60
CA LEU A 57 4.12 8.29 -0.02
C LEU A 57 3.46 7.63 1.20
N ASP A 58 2.16 7.86 1.43
CA ASP A 58 1.41 7.07 2.41
C ASP A 58 0.98 5.71 1.81
N LEU A 59 1.30 4.63 2.54
CA LEU A 59 0.87 3.27 2.26
C LEU A 59 -0.16 2.83 3.32
N PHE A 60 -1.33 2.44 2.86
CA PHE A 60 -2.40 1.88 3.66
C PHE A 60 -2.56 0.39 3.37
N PHE A 61 -2.54 -0.44 4.42
CA PHE A 61 -2.94 -1.83 4.35
C PHE A 61 -4.33 -1.99 4.96
N ILE A 62 -5.32 -2.20 4.11
CA ILE A 62 -6.74 -2.33 4.45
C ILE A 62 -7.07 -3.83 4.54
N TYR A 63 -7.76 -4.21 5.61
CA TYR A 63 -8.04 -5.60 5.95
C TYR A 63 -9.25 -5.72 6.88
N GLY A 64 -9.60 -6.95 7.25
CA GLY A 64 -10.72 -7.21 8.16
C GLY A 64 -11.98 -7.59 7.39
N LYS A 65 -13.05 -7.87 8.12
CA LYS A 65 -14.30 -8.32 7.50
C LYS A 65 -14.97 -7.08 6.91
N ASN A 66 -15.31 -7.10 5.62
CA ASN A 66 -15.79 -5.91 4.91
C ASN A 66 -14.77 -4.76 4.88
N GLN A 67 -13.46 -5.05 4.97
CA GLN A 67 -12.40 -4.04 4.89
C GLN A 67 -12.48 -2.94 5.98
N ASP A 68 -12.92 -3.31 7.19
CA ASP A 68 -13.21 -2.39 8.30
C ASP A 68 -11.96 -1.87 9.05
N LYS A 69 -10.78 -2.41 8.76
CA LYS A 69 -9.53 -2.09 9.46
C LYS A 69 -8.49 -1.60 8.48
N GLN A 70 -7.65 -0.69 8.95
CA GLN A 70 -6.49 -0.24 8.18
C GLN A 70 -5.27 0.02 9.08
N MET A 71 -4.09 -0.10 8.49
CA MET A 71 -2.83 0.40 9.05
C MET A 71 -2.22 1.33 8.02
N GLN A 72 -1.62 2.43 8.47
CA GLN A 72 -0.97 3.42 7.62
C GLN A 72 0.51 3.52 8.00
N ILE A 73 1.40 3.53 7.02
CA ILE A 73 2.80 3.89 7.19
C ILE A 73 3.20 4.94 6.15
N LYS A 74 4.16 5.79 6.52
CA LYS A 74 4.83 6.71 5.61
C LYS A 74 6.11 6.06 5.11
N LEU A 75 6.28 5.98 3.79
CA LEU A 75 7.53 5.50 3.19
C LEU A 75 8.41 6.68 2.78
N GLY A 76 9.73 6.45 2.72
CA GLY A 76 10.70 7.49 2.38
C GLY A 76 10.81 7.76 0.88
N ASN A 77 10.52 6.76 0.05
CA ASN A 77 10.62 6.85 -1.41
C ASN A 77 9.74 5.81 -2.13
N TRP A 78 9.66 5.93 -3.45
CA TRP A 78 8.87 5.07 -4.33
C TRP A 78 9.41 3.65 -4.48
N ASP A 79 10.72 3.42 -4.35
CA ASP A 79 11.32 2.09 -4.43
C ASP A 79 10.87 1.17 -3.28
N GLU A 80 10.62 1.75 -2.09
CA GLU A 80 10.09 1.01 -0.94
C GLU A 80 8.72 0.39 -1.23
N PHE A 81 7.85 1.06 -2.00
CA PHE A 81 6.53 0.52 -2.36
C PHE A 81 6.65 -0.81 -3.10
N VAL A 82 7.61 -0.92 -4.02
CA VAL A 82 7.84 -2.12 -4.83
C VAL A 82 8.11 -3.34 -3.95
N HIS A 83 8.76 -3.17 -2.80
CA HIS A 83 8.98 -4.27 -1.83
C HIS A 83 7.66 -4.79 -1.24
N PHE A 84 6.78 -3.89 -0.77
CA PHE A 84 5.47 -4.27 -0.23
C PHE A 84 4.62 -4.96 -1.27
N PHE A 85 4.64 -4.47 -2.52
CA PHE A 85 3.91 -5.10 -3.61
C PHE A 85 4.44 -6.48 -3.99
N LYS A 86 5.76 -6.67 -4.07
CA LYS A 86 6.35 -7.99 -4.33
C LYS A 86 5.87 -9.02 -3.31
N ARG A 87 5.83 -8.67 -2.01
CA ARG A 87 5.28 -9.54 -0.97
C ARG A 87 3.77 -9.77 -1.12
N TYR A 88 3.03 -8.73 -1.48
CA TYR A 88 1.59 -8.80 -1.73
C TYR A 88 1.25 -9.78 -2.85
N TYR A 89 1.94 -9.68 -3.99
CA TYR A 89 1.80 -10.60 -5.13
C TYR A 89 2.30 -12.01 -4.83
N ALA A 90 3.29 -12.15 -3.93
CA ALA A 90 3.71 -13.45 -3.40
C ALA A 90 2.70 -14.06 -2.40
N LYS A 91 1.57 -13.39 -2.14
CA LYS A 91 0.51 -13.81 -1.21
C LYS A 91 1.00 -13.96 0.24
N ASP A 92 2.11 -13.32 0.60
CA ASP A 92 2.64 -13.26 1.97
C ASP A 92 1.90 -12.20 2.80
N PHE A 93 0.56 -12.30 2.87
CA PHE A 93 -0.27 -11.29 3.54
C PHE A 93 0.00 -11.21 5.04
N VAL A 94 0.29 -12.36 5.67
CA VAL A 94 0.61 -12.43 7.10
C VAL A 94 1.95 -11.78 7.40
N GLY A 95 2.99 -12.07 6.60
CA GLY A 95 4.30 -11.46 6.73
C GLY A 95 4.25 -9.95 6.47
N LEU A 96 3.58 -9.55 5.39
CA LEU A 96 3.35 -8.15 5.03
C LEU A 96 2.69 -7.37 6.17
N LYS A 97 1.59 -7.89 6.71
CA LYS A 97 0.88 -7.27 7.84
C LYS A 97 1.77 -7.13 9.07
N LYS A 98 2.57 -8.15 9.38
CA LYS A 98 3.50 -8.14 10.51
C LYS A 98 4.58 -7.09 10.32
N GLU A 99 5.15 -6.97 9.12
CA GLU A 99 6.17 -5.99 8.77
C GLU A 99 5.66 -4.56 8.94
N ILE A 100 4.49 -4.24 8.39
CA ILE A 100 3.85 -2.92 8.56
C ILE A 100 3.62 -2.59 10.05
N LYS A 101 3.19 -3.59 10.83
CA LYS A 101 3.00 -3.42 12.28
C LYS A 101 4.32 -3.15 13.03
N LEU A 102 5.43 -3.76 12.62
CA LEU A 102 6.74 -3.52 13.22
C LEU A 102 7.26 -2.10 12.90
N ILE A 103 7.06 -1.63 11.67
CA ILE A 103 7.40 -0.25 11.28
C ILE A 103 6.64 0.75 12.14
N LEU A 104 5.33 0.55 12.31
CA LEU A 104 4.49 1.37 13.18
C LEU A 104 5.00 1.43 14.62
N LEU A 105 5.30 0.27 15.22
CA LEU A 105 5.81 0.21 16.58
C LEU A 105 7.16 0.89 16.73
N SER A 106 8.02 0.82 15.71
CA SER A 106 9.34 1.46 15.71
C SER A 106 9.20 2.99 15.66
N ASN A 107 8.31 3.50 14.79
CA ASN A 107 8.03 4.93 14.67
C ASN A 107 7.41 5.51 15.95
N SER A 108 6.50 4.77 16.61
CA SER A 108 5.91 5.20 17.88
C SER A 108 6.92 5.27 19.03
N ARG A 109 7.96 4.44 19.03
CA ARG A 109 9.02 4.49 20.05
C ARG A 109 9.90 5.72 19.88
N LEU A 110 10.25 6.07 18.64
CA LEU A 110 11.04 7.27 18.34
C LEU A 110 10.32 8.56 18.82
N ASP A 111 9.01 8.66 18.59
CA ASP A 111 8.20 9.82 19.02
C ASP A 111 8.14 9.99 20.55
N MET A 112 8.21 8.88 21.30
CA MET A 112 8.26 8.90 22.77
C MET A 112 9.63 9.34 23.31
N GLU A 113 10.72 8.98 22.64
CA GLU A 113 12.08 9.38 23.05
C GLU A 113 12.30 10.88 22.79
N THR A 114 11.84 11.42 21.66
CA THR A 114 11.95 12.85 21.34
C THR A 114 11.12 13.77 22.24
N LYS A 115 10.11 13.25 22.94
CA LYS A 115 9.26 14.02 23.87
C LYS A 115 9.79 14.06 25.31
N LEU A 116 10.84 13.29 25.61
CA LEU A 116 11.47 13.24 26.93
C LEU A 116 12.68 14.19 27.04
N GLU A 117 13.09 14.80 25.93
CA GLU A 117 14.26 15.70 25.85
C GLU A 117 13.90 17.21 25.80
N ASP A 118 12.61 17.57 25.95
CA ASP A 118 12.10 18.95 26.04
C ASP A 118 11.58 19.29 27.45
#